data_AF-A0A2S5SV13-F1
#
_entry.id   AF-A0A2S5SV13-F1
#
_cell.length_a   1.000
_cell.length_b   1.000
_cell.length_c   1.000
_cell.angle_alpha   90.00
_cell.angle_beta   90.00
_cell.angle_gamma   90.00
#
_symmetry.space_group_name_H-M   'P 1'
#
loop_
_entity.id
_entity.type
_entity.pdbx_description
1 polymer ?
#
loop_
_entity_poly.entity_id
_entity_poly.type
_entity_poly.pdbx_seq_one_letter_code
_entity_poly.pdbx_strand_id
1 'polypeptide(L)'
;MPTLTQAPNLGDLLKYEAPNLYSREQATVAAGQNLPLGAVVGRETATSKLKALDPAAGDGSEVAVGVLALAVDATLIDREDAILIARHAIVARNALVWPAGITTAQQLAAIAQLEARGIVVRDSA
;
A
#
# COMPACT_ATOMS: atom_id res chain seq x y z
N MET A 1 1.26 2.24 -34.40
CA MET A 1 2.38 1.48 -33.80
C MET A 1 1.84 0.82 -32.54
N PRO A 2 1.95 -0.50 -32.35
CA PRO A 2 1.58 -1.11 -31.08
C PRO A 2 2.55 -0.60 -30.00
N THR A 3 2.03 0.05 -28.98
CA THR A 3 2.80 0.45 -27.80
C THR A 3 2.87 -0.75 -26.86
N LEU A 4 4.08 -1.17 -26.51
CA LEU A 4 4.29 -2.17 -25.46
C LEU A 4 4.19 -1.46 -24.11
N THR A 5 3.13 -1.73 -23.35
CA THR A 5 2.96 -1.21 -21.99
C THR A 5 3.56 -2.22 -21.02
N GLN A 6 4.65 -1.86 -20.35
CA GLN A 6 5.22 -2.68 -19.28
C GLN A 6 4.35 -2.56 -18.03
N ALA A 7 4.08 -3.68 -17.36
CA ALA A 7 3.41 -3.67 -16.07
C ALA A 7 4.32 -3.02 -15.00
N PRO A 8 3.75 -2.25 -14.05
CA PRO A 8 4.54 -1.63 -12.98
C PRO A 8 5.26 -2.69 -12.16
N ASN A 9 6.53 -2.43 -11.84
CA ASN A 9 7.39 -3.33 -11.08
C ASN A 9 7.78 -2.70 -9.74
N LEU A 10 8.34 -3.51 -8.82
CA LEU A 10 8.68 -3.03 -7.48
C LEU A 10 9.70 -1.87 -7.50
N GLY A 11 10.61 -1.79 -8.47
CA GLY A 11 11.56 -0.67 -8.60
C GLY A 11 10.93 0.65 -9.05
N ASP A 12 9.73 0.60 -9.65
CA ASP A 12 8.95 1.81 -9.95
C ASP A 12 8.38 2.40 -8.67
N LEU A 13 8.01 1.54 -7.72
CA LEU A 13 7.44 1.92 -6.42
C LEU A 13 8.52 2.21 -5.37
N LEU A 14 9.36 1.23 -5.05
CA LEU A 14 10.25 1.22 -3.90
C LEU A 14 11.64 1.72 -4.31
N LYS A 15 11.99 2.89 -3.80
CA LYS A 15 13.22 3.62 -4.15
C LYS A 15 14.29 3.45 -3.09
N TYR A 16 13.86 3.16 -1.87
CA TYR A 16 14.74 2.81 -0.77
C TYR A 16 13.98 1.90 0.19
N GLU A 17 14.68 0.90 0.71
CA GLU A 17 14.26 0.13 1.88
C GLU A 17 15.43 0.00 2.85
N ALA A 18 15.11 -0.10 4.13
CA ALA A 18 16.09 -0.40 5.15
C ALA A 18 16.70 -1.80 4.91
N PRO A 19 18.00 -1.99 5.23
CA PRO A 19 18.68 -3.26 5.02
C PRO A 19 18.02 -4.41 5.81
N ASN A 20 18.32 -5.65 5.41
CA ASN A 20 17.81 -6.87 6.03
C ASN A 20 16.27 -7.01 6.00
N LEU A 21 15.62 -6.45 4.98
CA LEU A 21 14.17 -6.50 4.79
C LEU A 21 13.37 -5.89 5.96
N TYR A 22 14.01 -5.01 6.76
CA TYR A 22 13.39 -4.41 7.95
C TYR A 22 12.13 -3.59 7.63
N SER A 23 12.06 -3.01 6.43
CA SER A 23 10.90 -2.26 5.95
C SER A 23 9.69 -3.13 5.65
N ARG A 24 9.91 -4.43 5.41
CA ARG A 24 8.90 -5.38 4.96
C ARG A 24 8.26 -6.08 6.15
N GLU A 25 6.95 -6.15 6.13
CA GLU A 25 6.15 -6.87 7.11
C GLU A 25 5.28 -7.87 6.37
N GLN A 26 5.32 -9.13 6.80
CA GLN A 26 4.36 -10.12 6.31
C GLN A 26 3.03 -9.89 7.01
N ALA A 27 1.97 -9.78 6.22
CA ALA A 27 0.64 -9.49 6.71
C ALA A 27 -0.41 -10.28 5.93
N THR A 28 -1.63 -10.32 6.48
CA THR A 28 -2.76 -11.00 5.84
C THR A 28 -3.68 -9.99 5.20
N VAL A 29 -3.93 -10.11 3.90
CA VAL A 29 -4.98 -9.34 3.20
C VAL A 29 -6.31 -10.05 3.37
N ALA A 30 -7.35 -9.31 3.75
CA ALA A 30 -8.68 -9.84 3.98
C ALA A 30 -9.32 -10.35 2.68
N ALA A 31 -10.14 -11.40 2.81
CA ALA A 31 -10.95 -11.89 1.70
C ALA A 31 -11.83 -10.79 1.07
N GLY A 32 -12.06 -10.88 -0.24
CA GLY A 32 -12.80 -9.89 -1.03
C GLY A 32 -11.97 -8.70 -1.52
N GLN A 33 -10.66 -8.68 -1.28
CA GLN A 33 -9.76 -7.62 -1.74
C GLN A 33 -8.94 -8.10 -2.94
N ASN A 34 -8.82 -7.26 -3.97
CA ASN A 34 -7.87 -7.46 -5.07
C ASN A 34 -6.99 -6.22 -5.17
N LEU A 35 -5.79 -6.29 -4.59
CA LEU A 35 -4.95 -5.12 -4.38
C LEU A 35 -3.71 -5.20 -5.30
N PRO A 36 -3.52 -4.23 -6.20
CA PRO A 36 -2.33 -4.18 -7.03
C PRO A 36 -1.08 -3.78 -6.22
N LEU A 37 0.09 -3.97 -6.83
CA LEU A 37 1.34 -3.41 -6.33
C LEU A 37 1.20 -1.90 -6.15
N GLY A 38 1.71 -1.37 -5.03
CA GLY A 38 1.62 0.06 -4.73
C GLY A 38 0.31 0.48 -4.08
N ALA A 39 -0.63 -0.44 -3.84
CA ALA A 39 -1.87 -0.12 -3.14
C ALA A 39 -1.59 0.37 -1.71
N VAL A 40 -2.16 1.53 -1.38
CA VAL A 40 -2.17 2.05 -0.02
C VAL A 40 -3.25 1.33 0.77
N VAL A 41 -2.85 0.72 1.88
CA VAL A 41 -3.72 -0.15 2.68
C VAL A 41 -3.90 0.39 4.08
N GLY A 42 -5.07 0.09 4.64
CA GLY A 42 -5.38 0.21 6.06
C GLY A 42 -5.35 -1.16 6.76
N ARG A 43 -5.31 -1.17 8.09
CA ARG A 43 -5.36 -2.40 8.89
C ARG A 43 -6.59 -2.37 9.78
N GLU A 44 -7.48 -3.34 9.58
CA GLU A 44 -8.68 -3.47 10.38
C GLU A 44 -8.31 -3.79 11.84
N THR A 45 -8.90 -3.07 12.78
CA THR A 45 -8.58 -3.19 14.22
C THR A 45 -9.07 -4.53 14.78
N ALA A 46 -10.22 -5.01 14.32
CA ALA A 46 -10.85 -6.23 14.83
C ALA A 46 -10.08 -7.50 14.42
N THR A 47 -9.65 -7.59 13.16
CA THR A 47 -9.01 -8.80 12.63
C THR A 47 -7.51 -8.66 12.39
N SER A 48 -6.96 -7.45 12.49
CA SER A 48 -5.58 -7.14 12.09
C SER A 48 -5.25 -7.43 10.63
N LYS A 49 -6.26 -7.64 9.78
CA LYS A 49 -6.08 -7.88 8.34
C LYS A 49 -5.99 -6.57 7.56
N LEU A 50 -5.29 -6.63 6.44
CA LEU A 50 -5.12 -5.52 5.52
C LEU A 50 -6.30 -5.43 4.55
N LYS A 51 -6.73 -4.20 4.29
CA LYS A 51 -7.74 -3.82 3.29
C LYS A 51 -7.26 -2.61 2.51
N ALA A 52 -7.86 -2.35 1.35
CA ALA A 52 -7.73 -1.04 0.73
C ALA A 52 -8.03 0.06 1.76
N LEU A 53 -7.27 1.15 1.72
CA LEU A 53 -7.56 2.34 2.54
C LEU A 53 -9.02 2.77 2.31
N ASP A 54 -9.78 2.94 3.38
CA ASP A 54 -11.15 3.48 3.30
C ASP A 54 -11.29 4.62 4.31
N PRO A 55 -11.06 5.89 3.89
CA PRO A 55 -11.15 7.02 4.81
C PRO A 55 -12.54 7.28 5.39
N ALA A 56 -13.59 6.65 4.87
CA ALA A 56 -14.96 6.74 5.39
C ALA A 56 -15.30 5.60 6.36
N ALA A 57 -14.44 4.59 6.48
CA ALA A 57 -14.60 3.52 7.43
C ALA A 57 -14.32 4.00 8.87
N GLY A 58 -14.78 3.20 9.84
CA GLY A 58 -14.47 3.35 11.27
C GLY A 58 -14.03 2.04 11.88
N ASP A 59 -13.39 1.18 11.08
CA ASP A 59 -12.97 -0.17 11.45
C ASP A 59 -11.43 -0.29 11.60
N GLY A 60 -10.69 0.80 11.40
CA GLY A 60 -9.23 0.89 11.36
C GLY A 60 -8.67 0.97 9.94
N SER A 61 -9.44 0.61 8.91
CA SER A 61 -9.00 0.72 7.52
C SER A 61 -8.93 2.16 7.00
N GLU A 62 -9.42 3.13 7.77
CA GLU A 62 -9.32 4.57 7.50
C GLU A 62 -7.92 5.15 7.70
N VAL A 63 -7.03 4.43 8.39
CA VAL A 63 -5.66 4.85 8.64
C VAL A 63 -4.70 4.10 7.72
N ALA A 64 -3.96 4.83 6.89
CA ALA A 64 -2.94 4.26 6.03
C ALA A 64 -1.80 3.66 6.87
N VAL A 65 -1.62 2.34 6.76
CA VAL A 65 -0.63 1.60 7.54
C VAL A 65 0.65 1.30 6.76
N GLY A 66 0.57 1.27 5.44
CA GLY A 66 1.68 0.95 4.57
C GLY A 66 1.25 0.80 3.11
N VAL A 67 2.17 0.32 2.29
CA VAL A 67 2.00 0.13 0.85
C VAL A 67 2.35 -1.30 0.47
N LEU A 68 1.52 -1.95 -0.35
CA LEU A 68 1.81 -3.31 -0.80
C LEU A 68 3.00 -3.35 -1.77
N ALA A 69 3.96 -4.21 -1.47
CA ALA A 69 5.15 -4.44 -2.30
C ALA A 69 4.85 -5.32 -3.53
N LEU A 70 3.79 -6.11 -3.48
CA LEU A 70 3.39 -7.06 -4.52
C LEU A 70 1.87 -7.01 -4.69
N ALA A 71 1.39 -7.36 -5.88
CA ALA A 71 -0.04 -7.53 -6.10
C ALA A 71 -0.54 -8.77 -5.33
N VAL A 72 -1.67 -8.62 -4.65
CA VAL A 72 -2.29 -9.68 -3.85
C VAL A 72 -3.75 -9.80 -4.25
N ASP A 73 -4.10 -10.98 -4.77
CA ASP A 73 -5.47 -11.37 -5.06
C ASP A 73 -6.02 -12.20 -3.89
N ALA A 74 -6.80 -11.54 -3.03
CA ALA A 74 -7.54 -12.14 -1.93
C ALA A 74 -9.04 -12.16 -2.23
N THR A 75 -9.46 -12.21 -3.49
CA THR A 75 -10.88 -12.16 -3.87
C THR A 75 -11.71 -13.26 -3.24
N LEU A 76 -11.16 -14.48 -3.13
CA LEU A 76 -11.89 -15.67 -2.66
C LEU A 76 -11.57 -16.08 -1.22
N ILE A 77 -10.33 -15.82 -0.76
CA ILE A 77 -9.83 -16.23 0.55
C ILE A 77 -8.89 -15.18 1.11
N ASP A 78 -8.69 -15.20 2.43
CA ASP A 78 -7.62 -14.43 3.06
C ASP A 78 -6.25 -14.85 2.50
N ARG A 79 -5.35 -13.88 2.33
CA ARG A 79 -4.01 -14.10 1.77
C ARG A 79 -2.93 -13.70 2.77
N GLU A 80 -2.26 -14.67 3.33
CA GLU A 80 -1.22 -14.51 4.37
C GLU A 80 0.19 -14.24 3.81
N ASP A 81 0.33 -14.25 2.48
CA ASP A 81 1.58 -14.04 1.76
C ASP A 81 1.78 -12.58 1.30
N ALA A 82 0.98 -11.65 1.82
CA ALA A 82 1.11 -10.25 1.47
C ALA A 82 2.34 -9.63 2.12
N ILE A 83 3.12 -8.91 1.30
CA ILE A 83 4.31 -8.18 1.75
C ILE A 83 3.97 -6.69 1.79
N LEU A 84 3.90 -6.16 3.00
CA LEU A 84 3.64 -4.75 3.28
C LEU A 84 4.94 -4.00 3.48
N ILE A 85 5.11 -2.87 2.80
CA ILE A 85 6.10 -1.86 3.18
C ILE A 85 5.49 -1.04 4.31
N ALA A 86 5.90 -1.36 5.55
CA ALA A 86 5.29 -0.83 6.76
C ALA A 86 6.10 0.30 7.43
N ARG A 87 7.40 0.42 7.12
CA ARG A 87 8.30 1.36 7.81
C ARG A 87 9.59 1.65 7.04
N HIS A 88 10.24 2.77 7.35
CA HIS A 88 11.59 3.14 6.90
C HIS A 88 11.87 2.84 5.42
N ALA A 89 11.05 3.40 4.54
CA ALA A 89 11.14 3.19 3.09
C ALA A 89 10.91 4.50 2.35
N ILE A 90 11.40 4.60 1.11
CA ILE A 90 11.06 5.69 0.19
C ILE A 90 10.26 5.09 -0.95
N VAL A 91 9.06 5.61 -1.19
CA VAL A 91 8.17 5.18 -2.27
C VAL A 91 7.89 6.32 -3.25
N ALA A 92 7.73 5.99 -4.52
CA ALA A 92 7.39 6.93 -5.57
C ALA A 92 5.90 7.24 -5.57
N ARG A 93 5.53 8.53 -5.57
CA ARG A 93 4.14 8.99 -5.55
C ARG A 93 3.34 8.49 -6.75
N ASN A 94 3.96 8.45 -7.92
CA ASN A 94 3.34 8.03 -9.18
C ASN A 94 2.96 6.54 -9.22
N ALA A 95 3.62 5.71 -8.41
CA ALA A 95 3.39 4.28 -8.30
C ALA A 95 2.42 3.91 -7.17
N LEU A 96 1.97 4.88 -6.36
CA LEU A 96 0.94 4.66 -5.35
C LEU A 96 -0.41 4.47 -6.01
N VAL A 97 -1.07 3.37 -5.65
CA VAL A 97 -2.43 3.07 -6.07
C VAL A 97 -3.39 3.42 -4.95
N TRP A 98 -4.36 4.26 -5.28
CA TRP A 98 -5.35 4.75 -4.36
C TRP A 98 -6.71 4.05 -4.56
N PRO A 99 -7.53 3.93 -3.50
CA PRO A 99 -8.89 3.44 -3.63
C PRO A 99 -9.74 4.38 -4.49
N ALA A 100 -10.76 3.83 -5.14
CA ALA A 100 -11.65 4.60 -5.99
C ALA A 100 -12.40 5.67 -5.18
N GLY A 101 -12.48 6.89 -5.71
CA GLY A 101 -13.22 7.98 -5.08
C GLY A 101 -12.48 8.72 -3.96
N ILE A 102 -11.22 8.40 -3.67
CA ILE A 102 -10.43 9.17 -2.70
C ILE A 102 -10.23 10.63 -3.17
N THR A 103 -10.39 11.58 -2.25
CA THR A 103 -10.13 12.99 -2.50
C THR A 103 -8.65 13.32 -2.34
N THR A 104 -8.18 14.41 -2.95
CA THR A 104 -6.80 14.89 -2.76
C THR A 104 -6.48 15.18 -1.29
N ALA A 105 -7.43 15.69 -0.52
CA ALA A 105 -7.24 15.94 0.91
C ALA A 105 -7.01 14.62 1.68
N GLN A 106 -7.77 13.57 1.36
CA GLN A 106 -7.58 12.24 1.95
C GLN A 106 -6.27 11.59 1.52
N GLN A 107 -5.84 11.76 0.25
CA GLN A 107 -4.53 11.29 -0.19
C GLN A 107 -3.40 11.97 0.60
N LEU A 108 -3.47 13.28 0.80
CA LEU A 108 -2.48 14.02 1.59
C LEU A 108 -2.46 13.57 3.05
N ALA A 109 -3.63 13.31 3.65
CA ALA A 109 -3.72 12.76 5.00
C ALA A 109 -3.08 11.37 5.10
N ALA A 110 -3.35 10.49 4.13
CA ALA A 110 -2.75 9.17 4.05
C ALA A 110 -1.23 9.23 3.86
N ILE A 111 -0.73 10.16 3.03
CA ILE A 111 0.72 10.39 2.88
C ILE A 111 1.34 10.83 4.21
N ALA A 112 0.71 11.75 4.93
CA ALA A 112 1.19 12.17 6.26
C ALA A 112 1.21 11.01 7.27
N GLN A 113 0.23 10.10 7.22
CA GLN A 113 0.19 8.89 8.04
C GLN A 113 1.34 7.91 7.69
N LEU A 114 1.63 7.74 6.40
CA LEU A 114 2.77 6.93 5.92
C LEU A 114 4.11 7.56 6.36
N GLU A 115 4.25 8.87 6.23
CA GLU A 115 5.46 9.60 6.66
C GLU A 115 5.69 9.52 8.17
N ALA A 116 4.62 9.57 8.98
CA ALA A 116 4.70 9.36 10.42
C ALA A 116 5.23 7.96 10.81
N ARG A 117 5.09 6.97 9.91
CA ARG A 117 5.65 5.61 10.06
C ARG A 117 7.06 5.46 9.45
N GLY A 118 7.62 6.54 8.92
CA GLY A 118 8.91 6.54 8.24
C GLY A 118 8.86 6.04 6.80
N ILE A 119 7.67 5.98 6.18
CA ILE A 119 7.51 5.73 4.74
C ILE A 119 7.42 7.09 4.05
N VAL A 120 8.51 7.51 3.40
CA VAL A 120 8.59 8.81 2.74
C VAL A 120 8.10 8.70 1.31
N VAL A 121 7.15 9.54 0.92
CA VAL A 121 6.64 9.60 -0.45
C VAL A 121 7.38 10.68 -1.24
N ARG A 122 7.92 10.33 -2.42
CA ARG A 122 8.66 11.27 -3.29
C ARG A 122 8.02 11.39 -4.67
N ASP A 123 7.98 12.62 -5.18
CA ASP A 123 7.49 12.94 -6.53
C ASP A 123 8.51 12.64 -7.63
N SER A 124 9.80 12.75 -7.34
CA SER A 124 10.89 12.54 -8.30
C SER A 124 11.63 11.27 -7.94
N ALA A 125 11.26 10.15 -8.57
CA ALA A 125 11.96 8.90 -8.38
C ALA A 125 11.83 7.96 -9.57
#